data_AF-A0A3M1Z4Z1-F1
#
_entry.id   AF-A0A3M1Z4Z1-F1
#
_cell.length_a   1.000
_cell.length_b   1.000
_cell.length_c   1.000
_cell.angle_alpha   90.00
_cell.angle_beta   90.00
_cell.angle_gamma   90.00
#
_symmetry.space_group_name_H-M   'P 1'
#
loop_
_entity.id
_entity.type
_entity.pdbx_description
1 polymer ?
#
loop_
_entity_poly.entity_id
_entity_poly.type
_entity_poly.pdbx_seq_one_letter_code
_entity_poly.pdbx_strand_id
1 'polypeptide(L)'
;MKLFFRPKKVKMAPADIEHALAFAQQVVPTVNYLDSNQSNQLKILDDHFVSKIGEEAVRKVFVSLGCAVVGPDYDVYEGRRKSWAEDLFVEGTPLAVKTQKRTAANRYGLSWTFQNSPKRRDPVLQSPDAWVCFVLCNDHAGQYDCVVLPPVRVGELRFREPRLAHLKGKKKVVYFEDLKPRFGK
;
A
#
# COMPACT_ATOMS: atom_id res chain seq x y z
N MET A 1 17.13 -2.20 8.93
CA MET A 1 15.84 -1.55 9.24
C MET A 1 15.50 -1.66 10.73
N LYS A 2 15.29 -0.54 11.44
CA LYS A 2 14.79 -0.57 12.83
C LYS A 2 13.30 -0.92 12.85
N LEU A 3 12.91 -1.93 13.62
CA LEU A 3 11.52 -2.36 13.72
C LEU A 3 10.76 -1.58 14.81
N PHE A 4 9.45 -1.51 14.67
CA PHE A 4 8.53 -1.02 15.69
C PHE A 4 7.39 -2.03 15.86
N PHE A 5 6.85 -2.16 17.07
CA PHE A 5 5.92 -3.26 17.40
C PHE A 5 4.49 -2.80 17.72
N ARG A 6 4.27 -1.48 17.75
CA ARG A 6 2.95 -0.88 17.96
C ARG A 6 2.56 0.00 16.78
N PRO A 7 1.28 0.02 16.37
CA PRO A 7 0.82 0.92 15.32
C PRO A 7 1.21 2.38 15.58
N LYS A 8 1.62 3.08 14.53
CA LYS A 8 2.01 4.49 14.59
C LYS A 8 0.97 5.34 13.87
N LYS A 9 0.51 6.39 14.52
CA LYS A 9 -0.37 7.39 13.90
C LYS A 9 0.50 8.46 13.24
N VAL A 10 0.17 8.79 12.01
CA VAL A 10 0.88 9.79 11.21
C VAL A 10 -0.13 10.80 10.69
N LYS A 11 0.09 12.08 10.96
CA LYS A 11 -0.65 13.15 10.31
C LYS A 11 0.05 13.51 9.01
N MET A 12 -0.70 13.57 7.93
CA MET A 12 -0.17 13.93 6.62
C MET A 12 -0.16 15.45 6.48
N ALA A 13 0.96 16.01 6.05
CA ALA A 13 1.04 17.43 5.80
C ALA A 13 0.34 17.76 4.47
N PRO A 14 -0.20 18.98 4.30
CA PRO A 14 -0.81 19.40 3.04
C PRO A 14 0.08 19.17 1.82
N ALA A 15 1.38 19.45 1.94
CA ALA A 15 2.35 19.21 0.86
C ALA A 15 2.46 17.73 0.44
N ASP A 16 2.40 16.78 1.39
CA ASP A 16 2.43 15.35 1.06
C ASP A 16 1.16 14.96 0.28
N ILE A 17 0.01 15.54 0.66
CA ILE A 17 -1.28 15.30 0.02
C ILE A 17 -1.29 15.85 -1.40
N GLU A 18 -0.80 17.08 -1.59
CA GLU A 18 -0.69 17.73 -2.89
C GLU A 18 0.24 16.96 -3.83
N HIS A 19 1.41 16.52 -3.33
CA HIS A 19 2.36 15.73 -4.12
C HIS A 19 1.78 14.37 -4.54
N ALA A 20 1.14 13.65 -3.62
CA ALA A 20 0.48 12.38 -3.93
C ALA A 20 -0.64 12.56 -4.97
N LEU A 21 -1.40 13.65 -4.89
CA LEU A 21 -2.46 13.95 -5.85
C LEU A 21 -1.90 14.28 -7.24
N ALA A 22 -0.87 15.12 -7.30
CA ALA A 22 -0.20 15.47 -8.54
C ALA A 22 0.35 14.22 -9.25
N PHE A 23 0.97 13.31 -8.50
CA PHE A 23 1.41 12.02 -9.03
C PHE A 23 0.25 11.20 -9.59
N ALA A 24 -0.82 11.04 -8.82
CA ALA A 24 -1.96 10.24 -9.25
C ALA A 24 -2.58 10.78 -10.55
N GLN A 25 -2.68 12.10 -10.69
CA GLN A 25 -3.15 12.76 -11.91
C GLN A 25 -2.27 12.46 -13.13
N GLN A 26 -0.94 12.46 -12.95
CA GLN A 26 0.00 12.14 -14.03
C GLN A 26 0.01 10.64 -14.39
N VAL A 27 -0.28 9.74 -13.45
CA VAL A 27 -0.29 8.29 -13.70
C VAL A 27 -1.56 7.82 -14.41
N VAL A 28 -2.72 8.40 -14.13
CA VAL A 28 -4.01 7.99 -14.73
C VAL A 28 -3.97 7.85 -16.27
N PRO A 29 -3.39 8.77 -17.05
CA PRO A 29 -3.33 8.62 -18.50
C PRO A 29 -2.32 7.58 -19.00
N THR A 30 -1.36 7.15 -18.17
CA THR A 30 -0.28 6.23 -18.59
C THR A 30 -0.60 4.76 -18.33
N VAL A 31 -1.60 4.47 -17.50
CA VAL A 31 -1.97 3.11 -17.10
C VAL A 31 -3.03 2.50 -18.01
N ASN A 32 -2.82 1.23 -18.37
CA ASN A 32 -3.80 0.42 -19.08
C ASN A 32 -4.31 -0.71 -18.16
N TYR A 33 -5.58 -0.60 -17.78
CA TYR A 33 -6.26 -1.57 -16.90
C TYR A 33 -7.38 -2.36 -17.59
N LEU A 34 -7.35 -2.45 -18.93
CA LEU A 34 -8.29 -3.27 -19.71
C LEU A 34 -8.31 -4.73 -19.24
N ASP A 35 -7.17 -5.26 -18.80
CA ASP A 35 -7.01 -6.62 -18.29
C ASP A 35 -7.79 -6.89 -16.99
N SER A 36 -8.14 -5.84 -16.25
CA SER A 36 -8.89 -5.90 -15.00
C SER A 36 -10.30 -5.28 -15.09
N ASN A 37 -10.73 -4.90 -16.31
CA ASN A 37 -11.98 -4.20 -16.60
C ASN A 37 -12.20 -2.96 -15.70
N GLN A 38 -11.11 -2.28 -15.34
CA GLN A 38 -11.16 -1.05 -14.56
C GLN A 38 -11.01 0.14 -15.50
N SER A 39 -12.12 0.71 -15.95
CA SER A 39 -12.16 1.91 -16.80
C SER A 39 -12.51 3.18 -16.04
N ASN A 40 -12.90 3.07 -14.76
CA ASN A 40 -13.26 4.23 -13.95
C ASN A 40 -12.01 5.02 -13.55
N GLN A 41 -11.75 6.10 -14.28
CA GLN A 41 -10.59 6.97 -14.07
C GLN A 41 -10.55 7.60 -12.67
N LEU A 42 -11.70 7.95 -12.09
CA LEU A 42 -11.74 8.49 -10.73
C LEU A 42 -11.27 7.46 -9.70
N LYS A 43 -11.67 6.20 -9.87
CA LYS A 43 -11.20 5.12 -9.01
C LYS A 43 -9.70 4.86 -9.20
N ILE A 44 -9.21 4.90 -10.44
CA ILE A 44 -7.78 4.72 -10.72
C ILE A 44 -6.96 5.83 -10.05
N LEU A 45 -7.39 7.08 -10.20
CA LEU A 45 -6.79 8.23 -9.55
C LEU A 45 -6.76 8.04 -8.03
N ASP A 46 -7.90 7.71 -7.44
CA ASP A 46 -8.06 7.49 -6.01
C ASP A 46 -7.18 6.33 -5.48
N ASP A 47 -7.10 5.20 -6.20
CA ASP A 47 -6.24 4.08 -5.84
C ASP A 47 -4.75 4.50 -5.82
N HIS A 48 -4.28 5.22 -6.85
CA HIS A 48 -2.88 5.68 -6.94
C HIS A 48 -2.55 6.74 -5.89
N PHE A 49 -3.45 7.70 -5.69
CA PHE A 49 -3.33 8.74 -4.68
C PHE A 49 -3.18 8.14 -3.27
N VAL A 50 -4.09 7.23 -2.89
CA VAL A 50 -4.07 6.59 -1.57
C VAL A 50 -2.83 5.71 -1.37
N SER A 51 -2.33 5.07 -2.44
CA SER A 51 -1.07 4.32 -2.39
C SER A 51 0.06 5.24 -1.92
N LYS A 52 0.26 6.38 -2.59
CA LYS A 52 1.34 7.32 -2.27
C LYS A 52 1.21 7.94 -0.89
N ILE A 53 -0.01 8.26 -0.46
CA ILE A 53 -0.26 8.71 0.92
C ILE A 53 0.25 7.69 1.94
N GLY A 54 -0.02 6.40 1.71
CA GLY A 54 0.46 5.36 2.61
C GLY A 54 1.97 5.17 2.57
N GLU A 55 2.59 5.27 1.40
CA GLU A 55 4.05 5.20 1.26
C GLU A 55 4.74 6.35 2.01
N GLU A 56 4.25 7.59 1.87
CA GLU A 56 4.74 8.73 2.64
C GLU A 56 4.55 8.56 4.14
N ALA A 57 3.41 8.01 4.57
CA ALA A 57 3.17 7.74 5.99
C ALA A 57 4.20 6.75 6.55
N VAL A 58 4.51 5.67 5.81
CA VAL A 58 5.53 4.69 6.20
C VAL A 58 6.92 5.34 6.24
N ARG A 59 7.28 6.14 5.22
CA ARG A 59 8.54 6.88 5.18
C ARG A 59 8.71 7.75 6.43
N LYS A 60 7.70 8.55 6.79
CA LYS A 60 7.74 9.41 7.98
C LYS A 60 7.96 8.62 9.27
N VAL A 61 7.33 7.45 9.41
CA VAL A 61 7.57 6.57 10.57
C VAL A 61 9.03 6.16 10.65
N PHE A 62 9.60 5.60 9.58
CA PHE A 62 10.99 5.12 9.63
C PHE A 62 12.02 6.24 9.76
N VAL A 63 11.79 7.40 9.11
CA VAL A 63 12.61 8.60 9.31
C VAL A 63 12.57 9.06 10.77
N SER A 64 11.40 9.07 11.41
CA SER A 64 11.28 9.43 12.83
C SER A 64 11.98 8.44 13.79
N LEU A 65 12.20 7.20 13.35
CA LEU A 65 13.00 6.20 14.07
C LEU A 65 14.51 6.36 13.80
N GLY A 66 14.91 7.36 13.02
CA GLY A 66 16.28 7.60 12.59
C GLY A 66 16.79 6.50 11.66
N CYS A 67 15.97 6.10 10.69
CA CYS A 67 16.40 5.26 9.56
C CYS A 67 16.59 6.11 8.31
N ALA A 68 17.60 5.79 7.51
CA ALA A 68 17.69 6.21 6.12
C ALA A 68 16.58 5.52 5.29
N VAL A 69 15.83 6.31 4.53
CA VAL A 69 14.76 5.81 3.66
C VAL A 69 14.92 6.41 2.26
N VAL A 70 14.86 5.55 1.25
CA VAL A 70 14.78 5.92 -0.17
C VAL A 70 13.36 5.65 -0.66
N GLY A 71 12.81 6.57 -1.44
CA GLY A 71 11.41 6.59 -1.86
C GLY A 71 10.50 7.40 -0.92
N PRO A 72 9.20 7.52 -1.24
CA PRO A 72 8.56 6.92 -2.41
C PRO A 72 9.00 7.54 -3.73
N ASP A 73 8.97 6.74 -4.79
CA ASP A 73 9.26 7.22 -6.15
C ASP A 73 8.06 7.98 -6.74
N TYR A 74 8.30 9.19 -7.24
CA TYR A 74 7.28 10.02 -7.89
C TYR A 74 7.43 10.07 -9.41
N ASP A 75 8.38 9.35 -9.98
CA ASP A 75 8.59 9.30 -11.41
C ASP A 75 7.45 8.52 -12.10
N VAL A 76 6.90 9.10 -13.17
CA VAL A 76 5.83 8.49 -13.96
C VAL A 76 6.44 7.84 -15.20
N TYR A 77 6.52 6.51 -15.18
CA TYR A 77 7.08 5.73 -16.27
C TYR A 77 6.04 5.38 -17.33
N GLU A 78 6.37 5.59 -18.59
CA GLU A 78 5.54 5.18 -19.73
C GLU A 78 5.69 3.68 -20.07
N GLY A 79 4.56 3.01 -20.31
CA GLY A 79 4.51 1.70 -20.98
C GLY A 79 5.43 0.62 -20.35
N ARG A 80 6.33 0.06 -21.16
CA ARG A 80 7.21 -1.07 -20.79
C ARG A 80 8.35 -0.71 -19.83
N ARG A 81 8.54 0.57 -19.49
CA ARG A 81 9.59 1.04 -18.55
C ARG A 81 9.14 1.06 -17.10
N LYS A 82 7.88 0.70 -16.83
CA LYS A 82 7.34 0.64 -15.47
C LYS A 82 8.15 -0.36 -14.65
N SER A 83 8.98 0.14 -13.75
CA SER A 83 9.63 -0.70 -12.77
C SER A 83 8.55 -1.18 -11.80
N TRP A 84 8.50 -2.49 -11.55
CA TRP A 84 7.70 -3.05 -10.45
C TRP A 84 8.51 -3.00 -9.15
N ALA A 85 9.34 -1.95 -9.00
CA ALA A 85 10.25 -1.80 -7.89
C ALA A 85 9.48 -1.65 -6.58
N GLU A 86 10.17 -1.99 -5.51
CA GLU A 86 9.65 -1.91 -4.14
C GLU A 86 9.34 -0.45 -3.79
N ASP A 87 8.27 -0.23 -3.04
CA ASP A 87 7.74 1.12 -2.80
C ASP A 87 8.75 2.00 -2.02
N LEU A 88 9.48 1.40 -1.09
CA LEU A 88 10.50 2.04 -0.26
C LEU A 88 11.72 1.14 -0.08
N PHE A 89 12.87 1.74 0.22
CA PHE A 89 14.04 1.05 0.78
C PHE A 89 14.42 1.68 2.11
N VAL A 90 14.40 0.90 3.20
CA VAL A 90 14.74 1.37 4.55
C VAL A 90 16.06 0.73 4.98
N GLU A 91 17.11 1.52 5.15
CA GLU A 91 18.48 1.02 5.40
C GLU A 91 18.89 -0.05 4.37
N GLY A 92 18.64 0.23 3.08
CA GLY A 92 18.89 -0.70 1.98
C GLY A 92 17.96 -1.92 1.92
N THR A 93 17.05 -2.10 2.89
CA THR A 93 16.08 -3.20 2.90
C THR A 93 14.84 -2.81 2.11
N PRO A 94 14.45 -3.56 1.06
CA PRO A 94 13.23 -3.25 0.32
C PRO A 94 11.98 -3.50 1.18
N LEU A 95 10.99 -2.63 1.04
CA LEU A 95 9.76 -2.63 1.83
C LEU A 95 8.56 -2.27 0.95
N ALA A 96 7.67 -3.23 0.78
CA ALA A 96 6.37 -2.99 0.15
C ALA A 96 5.43 -2.24 1.10
N VAL A 97 4.51 -1.47 0.54
CA VAL A 97 3.47 -0.75 1.28
C VAL A 97 2.11 -1.09 0.69
N LYS A 98 1.17 -1.49 1.56
CA LYS A 98 -0.22 -1.72 1.16
C LYS A 98 -1.13 -0.82 1.98
N THR A 99 -1.94 -0.03 1.31
CA THR A 99 -2.83 0.94 1.93
C THR A 99 -4.29 0.57 1.70
N GLN A 100 -5.13 0.74 2.73
CA GLN A 100 -6.59 0.67 2.60
C GLN A 100 -7.22 1.93 3.18
N LYS A 101 -8.19 2.50 2.48
CA LYS A 101 -9.02 3.61 2.99
C LYS A 101 -9.94 3.16 4.14
N ARG A 102 -10.22 4.06 5.09
CA ARG A 102 -11.20 3.84 6.18
C ARG A 102 -12.59 3.60 5.61
N THR A 103 -13.03 4.38 4.63
CA THR A 103 -14.35 4.16 3.99
C THR A 103 -14.46 2.80 3.31
N ALA A 104 -13.37 2.27 2.75
CA ALA A 104 -13.32 0.92 2.19
C ALA A 104 -13.32 -0.15 3.28
N ALA A 105 -12.53 0.05 4.34
CA ALA A 105 -12.47 -0.83 5.50
C ALA A 105 -13.84 -0.95 6.21
N ASN A 106 -14.59 0.14 6.32
CA ASN A 106 -15.93 0.15 6.91
C ASN A 106 -16.93 -0.68 6.08
N ARG A 107 -16.76 -0.72 4.75
CA ARG A 107 -17.65 -1.48 3.85
C ARG A 107 -17.29 -2.96 3.77
N TYR A 108 -16.00 -3.29 3.71
CA TYR A 108 -15.55 -4.64 3.37
C TYR A 108 -14.77 -5.35 4.48
N GLY A 109 -14.56 -4.67 5.61
CA GLY A 109 -13.62 -5.09 6.64
C GLY A 109 -12.20 -4.56 6.38
N LEU A 110 -11.46 -4.36 7.46
CA LEU A 110 -10.06 -3.92 7.41
C LEU A 110 -9.17 -5.06 6.86
N SER A 111 -8.60 -4.84 5.69
CA SER A 111 -7.83 -5.83 4.94
C SER A 111 -6.99 -5.20 3.83
N TRP A 112 -5.93 -5.88 3.44
CA TRP A 112 -5.05 -5.44 2.35
C TRP A 112 -4.98 -6.49 1.25
N THR A 113 -5.12 -6.03 0.01
CA THR A 113 -5.21 -6.89 -1.15
C THR A 113 -3.90 -6.91 -1.91
N PHE A 114 -3.50 -8.10 -2.34
CA PHE A 114 -2.35 -8.33 -3.20
C PHE A 114 -2.83 -8.82 -4.56
N GLN A 115 -2.20 -8.33 -5.62
CA GLN A 115 -2.50 -8.76 -6.97
C GLN A 115 -1.90 -10.17 -7.20
N ASN A 116 -2.74 -11.12 -7.61
CA ASN A 116 -2.36 -12.51 -7.79
C ASN A 116 -3.16 -13.14 -8.94
N SER A 117 -2.97 -12.63 -10.16
CA SER A 117 -3.51 -13.22 -11.38
C SER A 117 -2.38 -13.71 -12.29
N PRO A 118 -2.66 -14.59 -13.28
CA PRO A 118 -1.63 -15.03 -14.24
C PRO A 118 -1.00 -13.88 -15.03
N LYS A 119 -1.76 -12.79 -15.27
CA LYS A 119 -1.30 -11.63 -16.06
C LYS A 119 -0.54 -10.59 -15.22
N ARG A 120 -0.86 -10.49 -13.93
CA ARG A 120 -0.25 -9.52 -13.02
C ARG A 120 -0.19 -10.14 -11.64
N ARG A 121 1.00 -10.12 -11.04
CA ARG A 121 1.25 -10.65 -9.70
C ARG A 121 2.20 -9.70 -8.97
N ASP A 122 1.87 -9.37 -7.72
CA ASP A 122 2.76 -8.58 -6.87
C ASP A 122 4.07 -9.37 -6.64
N PRO A 123 5.25 -8.80 -6.93
CA PRO A 123 6.54 -9.48 -6.76
C PRO A 123 6.78 -9.98 -5.34
N VAL A 124 6.33 -9.21 -4.34
CA VAL A 124 6.42 -9.54 -2.91
C VAL A 124 5.80 -10.90 -2.57
N LEU A 125 4.81 -11.38 -3.34
CA LEU A 125 4.19 -12.71 -3.16
C LEU A 125 5.09 -13.89 -3.58
N GLN A 126 6.28 -13.62 -4.09
CA GLN A 126 7.26 -14.63 -4.52
C GLN A 126 8.41 -14.76 -3.53
N SER A 127 8.56 -13.84 -2.58
CA SER A 127 9.65 -13.81 -1.61
C SER A 127 9.10 -13.84 -0.18
N PRO A 128 9.18 -14.97 0.55
CA PRO A 128 8.70 -15.05 1.92
C PRO A 128 9.47 -14.13 2.88
N ASP A 129 10.73 -13.79 2.56
CA ASP A 129 11.56 -12.89 3.35
C ASP A 129 11.33 -11.40 3.05
N ALA A 130 10.54 -11.09 2.01
CA ALA A 130 10.21 -9.70 1.68
C ALA A 130 9.36 -9.06 2.79
N TRP A 131 9.61 -7.78 3.04
CA TRP A 131 8.93 -7.00 4.05
C TRP A 131 7.74 -6.25 3.47
N VAL A 132 6.67 -6.14 4.26
CA VAL A 132 5.52 -5.30 3.93
C VAL A 132 5.05 -4.51 5.15
N CYS A 133 4.70 -3.25 4.93
CA CYS A 133 3.96 -2.41 5.86
C CYS A 133 2.51 -2.26 5.41
N PHE A 134 1.60 -2.35 6.37
CA PHE A 134 0.17 -2.15 6.14
C PHE A 134 -0.26 -0.80 6.69
N VAL A 135 -1.01 -0.05 5.90
CA VAL A 135 -1.48 1.30 6.25
C VAL A 135 -2.99 1.37 6.16
N LEU A 136 -3.59 1.94 7.20
CA LEU A 136 -4.97 2.40 7.17
C LEU A 136 -4.96 3.92 6.96
N CYS A 137 -5.44 4.38 5.82
CA CYS A 137 -5.61 5.80 5.53
C CYS A 137 -7.03 6.23 5.97
N ASN A 138 -7.13 7.19 6.88
CA ASN A 138 -8.39 7.85 7.18
C ASN A 138 -8.68 8.83 6.04
N ASP A 139 -9.78 8.66 5.31
CA ASP A 139 -10.12 9.47 4.12
C ASP A 139 -11.37 10.35 4.35
N HIS A 140 -11.64 10.70 5.62
CA HIS A 140 -12.81 11.49 6.00
C HIS A 140 -12.51 12.99 6.00
N ALA A 141 -13.44 13.78 5.46
CA ALA A 141 -13.44 15.26 5.51
C ALA A 141 -12.14 15.93 5.00
N GLY A 142 -11.51 15.34 3.98
CA GLY A 142 -10.26 15.87 3.40
C GLY A 142 -9.03 15.70 4.29
N GLN A 143 -9.16 15.01 5.42
CA GLN A 143 -8.04 14.60 6.26
C GLN A 143 -7.53 13.24 5.77
N TYR A 144 -6.21 13.06 5.75
CA TYR A 144 -5.54 11.85 5.28
C TYR A 144 -4.66 11.19 6.34
N ASP A 145 -5.04 11.33 7.61
CA ASP A 145 -4.30 10.73 8.73
C ASP A 145 -4.17 9.21 8.57
N CYS A 146 -2.97 8.70 8.78
CA CYS A 146 -2.63 7.30 8.57
C CYS A 146 -2.34 6.57 9.88
N VAL A 147 -2.74 5.30 9.94
CA VAL A 147 -2.27 4.35 10.94
C VAL A 147 -1.38 3.34 10.24
N VAL A 148 -0.08 3.38 10.53
CA VAL A 148 0.92 2.47 10.00
C VAL A 148 1.10 1.31 10.97
N LEU A 149 0.86 0.09 10.48
CA LEU A 149 1.10 -1.12 11.24
C LEU A 149 2.59 -1.52 11.17
N PRO A 150 3.11 -2.22 12.19
CA PRO A 150 4.45 -2.78 12.16
C PRO A 150 4.78 -3.53 10.87
N PRO A 151 6.03 -3.42 10.37
CA PRO A 151 6.49 -4.21 9.24
C PRO A 151 6.44 -5.70 9.59
N VAL A 152 6.04 -6.52 8.62
CA VAL A 152 5.94 -7.98 8.74
C VAL A 152 6.53 -8.62 7.50
N ARG A 153 7.13 -9.80 7.65
CA ARG A 153 7.59 -10.58 6.49
C ARG A 153 6.41 -11.23 5.78
N VAL A 154 6.51 -11.41 4.47
CA VAL A 154 5.42 -12.01 3.68
C VAL A 154 5.17 -13.47 4.06
N GLY A 155 6.23 -14.24 4.35
CA GLY A 155 6.12 -15.65 4.76
C GLY A 155 5.39 -15.84 6.10
N GLU A 156 5.23 -14.76 6.86
CA GLU A 156 4.53 -14.73 8.13
C GLU A 156 3.04 -14.38 8.00
N LEU A 157 2.58 -14.06 6.79
CA LEU A 157 1.21 -13.62 6.52
C LEU A 157 0.29 -14.80 6.23
N ARG A 158 -0.91 -14.74 6.81
CA ARG A 158 -2.01 -15.61 6.41
C ARG A 158 -2.79 -14.97 5.26
N PHE A 159 -2.61 -15.49 4.05
CA PHE A 159 -3.40 -15.08 2.89
C PHE A 159 -4.73 -15.84 2.84
N ARG A 160 -5.80 -15.11 2.55
CA ARG A 160 -7.16 -15.63 2.37
C ARG A 160 -7.76 -15.14 1.06
N GLU A 161 -8.84 -15.78 0.63
CA GLU A 161 -9.64 -15.34 -0.52
C GLU A 161 -10.35 -14.01 -0.21
N PRO A 162 -10.55 -13.13 -1.21
CA PRO A 162 -11.32 -11.92 -1.06
C PRO A 162 -12.81 -12.20 -0.80
N ARG A 163 -13.47 -11.27 -0.10
CA ARG A 163 -14.93 -11.33 0.15
C ARG A 163 -15.75 -11.21 -1.13
N LEU A 164 -15.30 -10.35 -2.06
CA LEU A 164 -15.98 -10.15 -3.33
C LEU A 164 -15.69 -11.32 -4.27
N ALA A 165 -16.74 -12.04 -4.68
CA ALA A 165 -16.62 -13.28 -5.46
C ALA A 165 -15.84 -13.08 -6.77
N HIS A 166 -16.05 -11.96 -7.47
CA HIS A 166 -15.37 -11.67 -8.75
C HIS A 166 -13.86 -11.41 -8.62
N LEU A 167 -13.34 -11.23 -7.40
CA LEU A 167 -11.91 -11.06 -7.12
C LEU A 167 -11.22 -12.38 -6.76
N LYS A 168 -11.97 -13.44 -6.44
CA LYS A 168 -11.41 -14.74 -6.08
C LYS A 168 -10.57 -15.29 -7.22
N GLY A 169 -9.43 -15.89 -6.87
CA GLY A 169 -8.43 -16.36 -7.84
C GLY A 169 -7.63 -15.26 -8.58
N LYS A 170 -7.96 -13.96 -8.38
CA LYS A 170 -7.21 -12.81 -8.95
C LYS A 170 -6.47 -12.01 -7.89
N LYS A 171 -6.90 -12.12 -6.63
CA LYS A 171 -6.37 -11.39 -5.48
C LYS A 171 -6.14 -12.33 -4.32
N LYS A 172 -5.10 -12.06 -3.53
CA LYS A 172 -4.95 -12.60 -2.17
C LYS A 172 -5.17 -11.49 -1.17
N VAL A 173 -5.71 -11.81 0.01
CA VAL A 173 -6.07 -10.80 1.01
C VAL A 173 -5.46 -11.16 2.36
N VAL A 174 -4.93 -10.15 3.05
CA VAL A 174 -4.57 -10.23 4.47
C VAL A 174 -5.62 -9.45 5.26
N TYR A 175 -6.34 -10.13 6.15
CA TYR A 175 -7.32 -9.48 7.01
C TYR A 175 -6.66 -9.03 8.32
N PHE A 176 -7.08 -7.88 8.85
CA PHE A 176 -6.52 -7.36 10.09
C PHE A 176 -6.72 -8.31 11.28
N GLU A 177 -7.81 -9.09 11.31
CA GLU A 177 -8.05 -10.09 12.37
C GLU A 177 -6.94 -11.15 12.45
N ASP A 178 -6.34 -11.52 11.32
CA ASP A 178 -5.23 -12.46 11.25
C ASP A 178 -3.90 -11.82 11.69
N LEU A 179 -3.84 -10.48 11.76
CA LEU A 179 -2.67 -9.72 12.25
C LEU A 179 -2.77 -9.35 13.74
N LYS A 180 -3.98 -9.25 14.30
CA LYS A 180 -4.21 -8.82 15.70
C LYS A 180 -3.35 -9.54 16.75
N PRO A 181 -3.13 -10.86 16.69
CA PRO A 181 -2.28 -11.55 17.67
C PRO A 181 -0.86 -10.99 17.77
N ARG A 182 -0.38 -10.29 16.72
CA ARG A 182 0.96 -9.72 16.64
C ARG A 182 1.07 -8.31 17.22
N PHE A 183 -0.02 -7.55 17.26
CA PHE A 183 -0.02 -6.14 17.64
C PHE A 183 -0.82 -5.85 18.92
N GLY A 184 -1.43 -6.91 19.50
CA GLY A 184 -2.32 -6.84 20.66
C GLY A 184 -1.73 -7.30 21.99
N LYS A 185 -0.40 -7.22 22.19
CA LYS A 185 0.23 -7.34 23.51
C LYS A 185 0.97 -6.06 23.87
#